data_AF-A0A6A4I5R8-F1
#
_entry.id   AF-A0A6A4I5R8-F1
#
_cell.length_a   1.000
_cell.length_b   1.000
_cell.length_c   1.000
_cell.angle_alpha   90.00
_cell.angle_beta   90.00
_cell.angle_gamma   90.00
#
_symmetry.space_group_name_H-M   'P 1'
#
loop_
_entity.id
_entity.type
_entity.pdbx_description
1 polymer ?
#
loop_
_entity_poly.entity_id
_entity_poly.type
_entity_poly.pdbx_seq_one_letter_code
_entity_poly.pdbx_strand_id
1 'polypeptide(L)'
;MVRISSSIEPEYGFHRTFTTSITSKNTDWVSLVEESRCSMHMYYKFPVLVFVDPYELANYQNIYSFEHHGNANLELPVAAMDSNGTSLLLTLTSVAPQLEVPVPLHLRYGEISHSNSETHRTAEIAWPDLILSCPSPGKLPLLFLYW
;
A
#
# COMPACT_ATOMS: atom_id res chain seq x y z
N MET A 1 13.86 15.91 -10.08
CA MET A 1 12.48 15.49 -10.38
C MET A 1 12.32 14.07 -9.88
N VAL A 2 11.35 13.86 -8.98
CA VAL A 2 10.96 12.52 -8.49
C VAL A 2 10.01 11.91 -9.51
N ARG A 3 10.23 10.64 -9.85
CA ARG A 3 9.40 9.84 -10.74
C ARG A 3 8.92 8.61 -9.99
N ILE A 4 7.63 8.35 -10.11
CA ILE A 4 6.98 7.18 -9.53
C ILE A 4 6.48 6.32 -10.68
N SER A 5 6.68 5.02 -10.58
CA SER A 5 6.14 4.03 -11.50
C SER A 5 5.81 2.76 -10.75
N SER A 6 4.83 2.01 -11.23
CA SER A 6 4.40 0.79 -10.58
C SER A 6 4.12 -0.30 -11.59
N SER A 7 4.30 -1.54 -11.15
CA SER A 7 4.04 -2.75 -11.92
C SER A 7 3.44 -3.81 -11.00
N ILE A 8 2.75 -4.78 -11.61
CA ILE A 8 2.23 -5.96 -10.93
C ILE A 8 2.79 -7.19 -11.62
N GLU A 9 3.47 -8.04 -10.87
CA GLU A 9 4.07 -9.28 -11.39
C GLU A 9 3.81 -10.46 -10.44
N PRO A 10 3.75 -11.71 -10.92
CA PRO A 10 3.69 -12.09 -12.33
C PRO A 10 2.34 -11.74 -12.98
N GLU A 11 2.28 -11.82 -14.32
CA GLU A 11 1.06 -11.52 -15.10
C GLU A 11 -0.11 -12.48 -14.82
N TYR A 12 0.18 -13.69 -14.34
CA TYR A 12 -0.78 -14.77 -14.12
C TYR A 12 -0.65 -15.34 -12.70
N GLY A 13 -1.73 -15.94 -12.21
CA GLY A 13 -1.79 -16.50 -10.85
C GLY A 13 -2.48 -15.57 -9.86
N PHE A 14 -2.74 -16.12 -8.67
CA PHE A 14 -3.49 -15.49 -7.59
C PHE A 14 -2.59 -14.83 -6.55
N HIS A 15 -1.30 -15.17 -6.50
CA HIS A 15 -0.28 -14.40 -5.77
C HIS A 15 0.50 -13.54 -6.75
N ARG A 16 0.56 -12.25 -6.44
CA ARG A 16 1.28 -11.24 -7.22
C ARG A 16 1.93 -10.25 -6.29
N THR A 17 2.77 -9.38 -6.82
CA THR A 17 3.42 -8.31 -6.09
C THR A 17 3.19 -7.02 -6.86
N PHE A 18 2.57 -6.04 -6.21
CA PHE A 18 2.48 -4.67 -6.69
C PHE A 18 3.73 -3.94 -6.21
N THR A 19 4.69 -3.71 -7.11
CA THR A 19 5.90 -2.97 -6.79
C THR A 19 5.76 -1.53 -7.24
N THR A 20 6.01 -0.59 -6.35
CA THR A 20 6.13 0.83 -6.70
C THR A 20 7.58 1.27 -6.58
N SER A 21 8.13 1.76 -7.69
CA SER A 21 9.48 2.31 -7.78
C SER A 21 9.42 3.82 -7.71
N ILE A 22 10.19 4.39 -6.79
CA ILE A 22 10.37 5.83 -6.58
C ILE A 22 11.82 6.14 -6.94
N THR A 23 12.01 6.94 -7.98
CA THR A 23 13.33 7.29 -8.50
C THR A 23 13.50 8.79 -8.60
N SER A 24 14.68 9.28 -8.24
CA SER A 24 15.06 10.66 -8.52
C SER A 24 16.46 10.70 -9.09
N LYS A 25 16.66 11.59 -10.07
CA LYS A 25 17.98 11.87 -10.63
C LYS A 25 18.89 12.66 -9.69
N ASN A 26 18.31 13.33 -8.69
CA ASN A 26 19.05 14.11 -7.70
C ASN A 26 18.78 13.57 -6.30
N THR A 27 19.78 13.58 -5.42
CA THR A 27 19.70 13.18 -4.02
C THR A 27 18.98 14.20 -3.15
N ASP A 28 18.77 15.44 -3.63
CA ASP A 28 18.17 16.54 -2.88
C ASP A 28 16.85 16.21 -2.16
N TRP A 29 16.02 15.32 -2.72
CA TRP A 29 14.75 14.98 -2.07
C TRP A 29 14.93 14.12 -0.82
N VAL A 30 15.96 13.26 -0.79
CA VAL A 30 16.29 12.45 0.39
C VAL A 30 16.72 13.38 1.51
N SER A 31 17.65 14.29 1.21
CA SER A 31 18.07 15.35 2.13
C SER A 31 16.90 16.20 2.61
N LEU A 32 15.99 16.59 1.72
CA LEU A 32 14.81 17.38 2.08
C LEU A 32 13.89 16.66 3.07
N VAL A 33 13.65 15.35 2.89
CA VAL A 33 12.84 14.55 3.81
C VAL A 33 13.52 14.45 5.18
N GLU A 34 14.82 14.15 5.21
CA GLU A 34 15.59 13.98 6.43
C GLU A 34 15.76 15.30 7.21
N GLU A 35 16.18 16.37 6.55
CA GLU A 35 16.38 17.70 7.15
C GLU A 35 15.07 18.29 7.69
N SER A 36 13.98 18.09 6.96
CA SER A 36 12.65 18.56 7.36
C SER A 36 11.97 17.63 8.38
N ARG A 37 12.63 16.51 8.76
CA ARG A 37 12.10 15.47 9.65
C ARG A 37 10.72 14.96 9.23
N CYS A 38 10.47 14.90 7.92
CA CYS A 38 9.21 14.41 7.39
C CYS A 38 9.22 12.88 7.34
N SER A 39 8.04 12.28 7.40
CA SER A 39 7.83 10.87 7.12
C SER A 39 7.14 10.70 5.76
N MET A 40 7.54 9.65 5.05
CA MET A 40 7.00 9.31 3.75
C MET A 40 6.04 8.14 3.89
N HIS A 41 4.84 8.31 3.36
CA HIS A 41 3.78 7.32 3.44
C HIS A 41 3.27 6.98 2.05
N MET A 42 2.83 5.74 1.89
CA MET A 42 2.14 5.30 0.69
C MET A 42 0.78 4.74 1.05
N TYR A 43 -0.25 5.24 0.39
CA TYR A 43 -1.62 4.83 0.65
C TYR A 43 -2.20 4.08 -0.55
N TYR A 44 -2.74 2.90 -0.29
CA TYR A 44 -3.35 2.02 -1.27
C TYR A 44 -4.80 1.76 -0.93
N LYS A 45 -5.61 1.61 -1.98
CA LYS A 45 -6.99 1.10 -1.91
C LYS A 45 -7.11 -0.12 -2.80
N PHE A 46 -7.63 -1.20 -2.24
CA PHE A 46 -7.82 -2.45 -2.96
C PHE A 46 -9.31 -2.79 -3.06
N PRO A 47 -9.79 -3.17 -4.25
CA PRO A 47 -11.15 -3.69 -4.41
C PRO A 47 -11.27 -5.04 -3.71
N VAL A 48 -12.49 -5.47 -3.37
CA VAL A 48 -12.75 -6.74 -2.65
C VAL A 48 -12.15 -8.00 -3.29
N LEU A 49 -11.91 -7.97 -4.61
CA LEU A 49 -11.27 -9.07 -5.35
C LEU A 49 -9.76 -9.19 -5.09
N VAL A 50 -9.14 -8.17 -4.50
CA VAL A 50 -7.72 -8.09 -4.21
C VAL A 50 -7.57 -7.86 -2.71
N PHE A 51 -6.74 -8.66 -2.06
CA PHE A 51 -6.40 -8.46 -0.66
C PHE A 51 -4.90 -8.57 -0.47
N VAL A 52 -4.46 -8.04 0.67
CA VAL A 52 -3.07 -8.09 1.08
C VAL A 52 -3.03 -8.89 2.37
N ASP A 53 -2.13 -9.87 2.45
CA ASP A 53 -1.94 -10.65 3.66
C ASP A 53 -1.07 -9.86 4.67
N PRO A 54 -1.60 -9.46 5.85
CA PRO A 54 -0.82 -8.77 6.86
C PRO A 54 0.37 -9.59 7.39
N TYR A 55 0.28 -10.92 7.39
CA TYR A 55 1.38 -11.78 7.83
C TYR A 55 2.53 -11.78 6.83
N GLU A 56 2.22 -11.73 5.54
CA GLU A 56 3.24 -11.57 4.50
C GLU A 56 3.85 -10.16 4.52
N LEU A 57 3.04 -9.13 4.73
CA LEU A 57 3.53 -7.74 4.89
C LEU A 57 4.55 -7.60 6.03
N ALA A 58 4.40 -8.37 7.11
CA ALA A 58 5.35 -8.35 8.23
C ALA A 58 6.78 -8.75 7.83
N ASN A 59 6.95 -9.47 6.71
CA ASN A 59 8.27 -9.83 6.20
C ASN A 59 9.04 -8.63 5.58
N TYR A 60 8.36 -7.50 5.32
CA TYR A 60 8.92 -6.30 4.69
C TYR A 60 9.23 -5.17 5.69
N GLN A 61 9.32 -5.50 6.99
CA GLN A 61 9.57 -4.53 8.08
C GLN A 61 10.86 -3.71 7.94
N ASN A 62 11.82 -4.19 7.14
CA ASN A 62 13.04 -3.44 6.81
C ASN A 62 12.80 -2.29 5.82
N ILE A 63 11.71 -2.33 5.04
CA ILE A 63 11.35 -1.35 4.01
C ILE A 63 10.25 -0.40 4.51
N TYR A 64 9.25 -0.94 5.21
CA TYR A 64 8.14 -0.15 5.73
C TYR A 64 7.49 -0.79 6.96
N SER A 65 6.84 0.03 7.78
CA SER A 65 5.75 -0.41 8.65
C SER A 65 4.40 -0.20 7.96
N PHE A 66 3.34 -0.85 8.46
CA PHE A 66 2.03 -0.80 7.80
C PHE A 66 0.85 -0.71 8.77
N GLU A 67 -0.23 -0.09 8.29
CA GLU A 67 -1.56 -0.10 8.89
C GLU A 67 -2.54 -0.64 7.84
N HIS A 68 -3.17 -1.78 8.15
CA HIS A 68 -4.16 -2.41 7.27
C HIS A 68 -5.56 -2.17 7.84
N HIS A 69 -6.46 -1.64 7.00
CA HIS A 69 -7.84 -1.37 7.36
C HIS A 69 -8.82 -2.12 6.46
N GLY A 70 -9.85 -2.68 7.06
CA GLY A 70 -10.84 -3.53 6.39
C GLY A 70 -10.69 -5.00 6.79
N ASN A 71 -11.36 -5.87 6.04
CA ASN A 71 -11.40 -7.30 6.35
C ASN A 71 -10.11 -8.00 5.89
N ALA A 72 -9.39 -8.60 6.83
CA ALA A 72 -8.13 -9.31 6.61
C ALA A 72 -8.29 -10.85 6.57
N ASN A 73 -9.52 -11.38 6.57
CA ASN A 73 -9.73 -12.83 6.52
C ASN A 73 -9.37 -13.36 5.13
N LEU A 74 -8.29 -14.14 5.05
CA LEU A 74 -7.73 -14.63 3.78
C LEU A 74 -8.62 -15.70 3.12
N GLU A 75 -9.55 -16.31 3.86
CA GLU A 75 -10.33 -17.48 3.41
C GLU A 75 -11.75 -17.11 2.93
N LEU A 76 -12.23 -15.90 3.20
CA LEU A 76 -13.59 -15.52 2.81
C LEU A 76 -13.72 -15.34 1.28
N PRO A 77 -14.75 -15.92 0.64
CA PRO A 77 -15.09 -15.57 -0.73
C PRO A 77 -15.65 -14.15 -0.81
N VAL A 78 -15.65 -13.56 -2.01
CA VAL A 78 -16.19 -12.20 -2.23
C VAL A 78 -17.65 -12.08 -1.76
N ALA A 79 -18.45 -13.14 -1.88
CA ALA A 79 -19.86 -13.16 -1.43
C ALA A 79 -20.05 -12.98 0.08
N ALA A 80 -19.00 -13.16 0.86
CA ALA A 80 -19.00 -12.97 2.31
C ALA A 80 -18.26 -11.69 2.73
N MET A 81 -17.85 -10.84 1.79
CA MET A 81 -17.11 -9.61 2.04
C MET A 81 -18.02 -8.39 1.89
N ASP A 82 -17.79 -7.38 2.74
CA ASP A 82 -18.39 -6.06 2.55
C ASP A 82 -17.81 -5.40 1.28
N SER A 83 -18.62 -4.65 0.54
CA SER A 83 -18.25 -4.06 -0.75
C SER A 83 -17.14 -2.99 -0.67
N ASN A 84 -16.75 -2.56 0.53
CA ASN A 84 -15.88 -1.41 0.74
C ASN A 84 -14.38 -1.69 0.50
N GLY A 85 -14.00 -2.94 0.21
CA GLY A 85 -12.62 -3.32 -0.05
C GLY A 85 -11.71 -3.14 1.18
N THR A 86 -10.41 -2.97 0.94
CA THR A 86 -9.44 -2.69 2.00
C THR A 86 -8.58 -1.48 1.64
N SER A 87 -7.94 -0.91 2.65
CA SER A 87 -6.92 0.12 2.45
C SER A 87 -5.69 -0.17 3.28
N LEU A 88 -4.53 0.19 2.73
CA LEU A 88 -3.23 -0.04 3.32
C LEU A 88 -2.46 1.27 3.36
N LEU A 89 -2.03 1.68 4.55
CA LEU A 89 -1.11 2.79 4.74
C LEU A 89 0.27 2.22 5.10
N LEU A 90 1.26 2.50 4.28
CA LEU A 90 2.66 2.17 4.54
C LEU A 90 3.38 3.41 5.06
N THR A 91 4.24 3.23 6.05
CA THR A 91 5.21 4.24 6.48
C THR A 91 6.60 3.73 6.14
N LEU A 92 7.29 4.39 5.21
CA LEU A 92 8.59 3.94 4.71
C LEU A 92 9.65 4.15 5.81
N THR A 93 10.45 3.12 6.08
CA THR A 93 11.45 3.14 7.16
C THR A 93 12.67 4.00 6.82
N SER A 94 13.01 4.09 5.54
CA SER A 94 14.08 4.95 5.04
C SER A 94 13.78 5.42 3.61
N VAL A 95 14.36 6.56 3.26
CA VAL A 95 14.27 7.15 1.92
C VAL A 95 15.62 7.02 1.23
N ALA A 96 15.60 6.55 -0.02
CA ALA A 96 16.80 6.39 -0.83
C ALA A 96 16.52 6.88 -2.26
N PRO A 97 17.51 7.42 -2.99
CA PRO A 97 17.29 8.02 -4.32
C PRO A 97 16.58 7.11 -5.33
N GLN A 98 16.73 5.80 -5.13
CA GLN A 98 15.99 4.74 -5.78
C GLN A 98 15.45 3.84 -4.67
N LEU A 99 14.12 3.70 -4.62
CA LEU A 99 13.44 2.89 -3.63
C LEU A 99 12.36 2.07 -4.31
N GLU A 100 12.30 0.78 -3.97
CA GLU A 100 11.22 -0.10 -4.40
C GLU A 100 10.39 -0.50 -3.18
N VAL A 101 9.08 -0.36 -3.32
CA VAL A 101 8.10 -0.66 -2.28
C VAL A 101 7.23 -1.80 -2.79
N PRO A 102 7.57 -3.06 -2.46
CA PRO A 102 6.77 -4.22 -2.84
C PRO A 102 5.57 -4.38 -1.90
N VAL A 103 4.39 -4.63 -2.47
CA VAL A 103 3.18 -5.00 -1.72
C VAL A 103 2.66 -6.34 -2.26
N PRO A 104 2.66 -7.40 -1.44
CA PRO A 104 2.12 -8.69 -1.86
C PRO A 104 0.61 -8.58 -2.05
N LEU A 105 0.12 -9.04 -3.19
CA LEU A 105 -1.28 -9.06 -3.57
C LEU A 105 -1.77 -10.48 -3.75
N HIS A 106 -2.96 -10.71 -3.23
CA HIS A 106 -3.69 -11.95 -3.33
C HIS A 106 -5.03 -11.70 -4.01
N LEU A 107 -5.40 -12.55 -4.97
CA LEU A 107 -6.69 -12.47 -5.64
C LEU A 107 -7.70 -13.39 -4.95
N ARG A 108 -8.96 -12.96 -4.87
CA ARG A 108 -10.09 -13.80 -4.42
C ARG A 108 -10.85 -14.35 -5.62
N TYR A 109 -11.47 -15.52 -5.42
CA TYR A 109 -12.51 -15.97 -6.32
C TYR A 109 -13.68 -14.98 -6.29
N GLY A 110 -14.00 -14.45 -7.48
CA GLY A 110 -15.13 -13.53 -7.63
C GLY A 110 -16.47 -14.24 -7.56
N GLU A 111 -17.53 -13.43 -7.53
CA GLU A 111 -18.91 -13.90 -7.60
C GLU A 111 -19.15 -14.79 -8.81
N ILE A 112 -19.96 -15.84 -8.60
CA ILE A 112 -20.42 -16.71 -9.67
C ILE A 112 -21.19 -15.85 -10.67
N SER A 113 -20.88 -16.01 -11.96
CA SER A 113 -21.66 -15.36 -13.00
C SER A 113 -23.05 -15.99 -13.07
N HIS A 114 -24.09 -15.15 -13.04
CA HIS A 114 -25.47 -15.55 -13.35
C HIS A 114 -25.79 -15.40 -14.85
N SER A 115 -24.82 -14.90 -15.64
CA SER A 115 -24.91 -14.75 -17.09
C SER A 115 -23.98 -15.72 -17.80
N ASN A 116 -24.44 -16.28 -18.92
CA ASN A 116 -23.59 -17.11 -19.79
C ASN A 116 -22.53 -16.30 -20.57
N SER A 117 -22.58 -14.96 -20.52
CA SER A 117 -21.63 -14.09 -21.25
C SER A 117 -20.43 -13.64 -20.43
N GLU A 118 -20.49 -13.69 -19.10
CA GLU A 118 -19.41 -13.22 -18.23
C GLU A 118 -18.56 -14.41 -17.79
N THR A 119 -17.34 -14.49 -18.30
CA THR A 119 -16.41 -15.59 -18.03
C THR A 119 -15.38 -15.27 -16.95
N HIS A 120 -15.24 -13.99 -16.58
CA HIS A 120 -14.26 -13.52 -15.62
C HIS A 120 -14.76 -12.28 -14.86
N ARG A 121 -14.04 -11.95 -13.79
CA ARG A 121 -14.20 -10.72 -13.02
C ARG A 121 -12.92 -9.92 -13.14
N THR A 122 -13.06 -8.61 -13.36
CA THR A 122 -11.93 -7.69 -13.44
C THR A 122 -11.83 -6.91 -12.14
N ALA A 123 -10.63 -6.81 -11.60
CA ALA A 123 -10.32 -5.96 -10.47
C ALA A 123 -9.42 -4.82 -10.97
N GLU A 124 -9.85 -3.58 -10.77
CA GLU A 124 -9.06 -2.40 -11.07
C GLU A 124 -8.42 -1.89 -9.78
N ILE A 125 -7.10 -1.71 -9.79
CA ILE A 125 -6.35 -1.18 -8.65
C ILE A 125 -5.89 0.22 -9.04
N ALA A 126 -6.23 1.20 -8.20
CA ALA A 126 -5.78 2.58 -8.40
C ALA A 126 -4.27 2.69 -8.14
N TRP A 127 -3.66 3.73 -8.72
CA TRP A 127 -2.30 4.11 -8.37
C TRP A 127 -2.22 4.51 -6.89
N PRO A 128 -1.14 4.15 -6.18
CA PRO A 128 -0.98 4.54 -4.79
C PRO A 128 -0.73 6.04 -4.67
N ASP A 129 -1.28 6.62 -3.60
CA ASP A 129 -1.00 7.99 -3.23
C ASP A 129 0.32 8.04 -2.46
N LEU A 130 1.21 8.94 -2.88
CA LEU A 130 2.43 9.25 -2.15
C LEU A 130 2.22 10.49 -1.28
N ILE A 131 2.40 10.32 0.03
CA ILE A 131 2.12 11.36 1.02
C ILE A 131 3.41 11.68 1.78
N LEU A 132 3.77 12.96 1.80
CA LEU A 132 4.84 13.47 2.66
C LEU A 132 4.22 14.20 3.85
N SER A 133 4.47 13.69 5.06
CA SER A 133 3.98 14.26 6.30
C SER A 133 5.13 14.92 7.04
N CYS A 134 5.05 16.24 7.24
CA CYS A 134 6.11 16.99 7.91
C CYS A 134 5.61 17.54 9.26
N PRO A 135 6.45 17.52 10.31
CA PRO A 135 6.10 18.15 11.57
C PRO A 135 5.85 19.64 11.35
N SER A 136 4.74 20.15 11.89
CA SER A 136 4.46 21.58 11.84
C SER A 136 5.45 22.32 12.73
N PRO A 137 6.17 23.34 12.24
CA PRO A 137 7.01 24.18 13.07
C PRO A 137 6.11 25.02 13.98
N GLY A 138 5.77 24.50 15.18
CA GLY A 138 5.01 25.26 16.17
C GLY A 138 4.04 24.51 17.10
N LYS A 139 3.89 23.19 17.02
CA LYS A 139 3.11 22.44 18.02
C LYS A 139 4.02 21.50 18.82
N LEU A 140 4.42 21.97 20.01
CA LEU A 140 4.92 21.10 21.08
C LEU A 140 3.92 19.94 21.28
N PRO A 141 4.38 18.70 21.53
CA PRO A 141 3.48 17.67 22.01
C PRO A 141 2.89 18.13 23.34
N LEU A 142 1.56 18.21 23.42
CA LEU A 142 0.87 18.28 24.71
C LEU A 142 1.20 16.99 25.46
N LEU A 143 2.23 17.04 26.29
CA LEU A 143 2.49 16.07 27.36
C LEU A 143 1.31 16.15 28.33
N PHE A 144 0.31 15.29 28.11
CA PHE A 144 -0.63 14.94 29.16
C PHE A 144 0.09 13.97 30.11
N LEU A 145 0.79 14.55 31.09
CA LEU A 145 1.14 13.84 32.31
C LEU A 145 -0.14 13.76 33.15
N TYR A 146 -0.79 12.60 33.16
CA TYR A 146 -1.79 12.29 34.17
C TYR A 146 -1.08 11.82 35.44
N TRP A 147 -1.47 12.40 36.57
CA TRP A 147 -1.06 12.05 37.93
C TRP A 147 -1.69 10.74 38.39
#